data_AF-A0A3D0G5R4-F1
#
_entry.id   AF-A0A3D0G5R4-F1
#
_cell.length_a   1.000
_cell.length_b   1.000
_cell.length_c   1.000
_cell.angle_alpha   90.00
_cell.angle_beta   90.00
_cell.angle_gamma   90.00
#
_symmetry.space_group_name_H-M   'P 1'
#
loop_
_entity.id
_entity.type
_entity.pdbx_description
1 polymer ?
#
loop_
_entity_poly.entity_id
_entity_poly.type
_entity_poly.pdbx_seq_one_letter_code
_entity_poly.pdbx_strand_id
1 'polypeptide(L)'
;MSETDDTGIPAPEGHSDIIETDYQIGQDNIETKVGPFGLDIHNPVFLISGLAIIAFVFYTLALPEQAGNAFSAMFSFVTKSFDWFFLGAANIFVLFCLLLIVTPVGKVRLGGVDASPDYSYIGWFAMLFAAGMGIGLMFYGVSEPMTHFSTAMGGTTVENGVRTDW
;
A
#
# COMPACT_ATOMS: atom_id res chain seq x y z
N MET A 1 2.07 -12.24 -40.67
CA MET A 1 1.09 -11.23 -40.24
C MET A 1 0.76 -11.61 -38.81
N SER A 2 1.53 -11.11 -37.84
CA SER A 2 1.35 -11.46 -36.43
C SER A 2 0.20 -10.63 -35.89
N GLU A 3 -0.81 -11.28 -35.32
CA GLU A 3 -1.76 -10.63 -34.42
C GLU A 3 -0.94 -9.87 -33.37
N THR A 4 -1.07 -8.55 -33.35
CA THR A 4 -0.70 -7.74 -32.19
C THR A 4 -1.75 -8.04 -31.13
N ASP A 5 -1.43 -8.94 -30.21
CA ASP A 5 -2.18 -9.10 -28.97
C ASP A 5 -2.28 -7.71 -28.32
N ASP A 6 -3.51 -7.22 -28.18
CA ASP A 6 -3.86 -5.94 -27.57
C ASP A 6 -3.63 -6.02 -26.06
N THR A 7 -2.36 -6.09 -25.68
CA THR A 7 -1.90 -6.19 -24.29
C THR A 7 -1.96 -4.84 -23.55
N GLY A 8 -2.46 -3.78 -24.20
CA GLY A 8 -2.64 -2.44 -23.62
C GLY A 8 -1.33 -1.75 -23.18
N ILE A 9 -0.17 -2.38 -23.36
CA ILE A 9 1.14 -1.88 -22.93
C ILE A 9 1.97 -1.58 -24.19
N PRO A 10 2.46 -0.34 -24.37
CA PRO A 10 3.32 -0.02 -25.49
C PRO A 10 4.63 -0.81 -25.42
N ALA A 11 5.19 -1.15 -26.59
CA ALA A 11 6.46 -1.85 -26.66
C ALA A 11 7.58 -1.02 -26.01
N PRO A 12 8.55 -1.64 -25.31
CA PRO A 12 9.64 -0.92 -24.68
C PRO A 12 10.49 -0.19 -25.72
N GLU A 13 10.76 1.09 -25.49
CA GLU A 13 11.63 1.92 -26.33
C GLU A 13 13.07 1.96 -25.76
N GLY A 14 14.08 1.60 -26.58
CA GLY A 14 15.51 1.74 -26.23
C GLY A 14 16.34 0.45 -26.31
N HIS A 15 17.58 0.50 -25.80
CA HIS A 15 18.56 -0.61 -25.80
C HIS A 15 18.33 -1.69 -24.73
N SER A 16 17.15 -1.75 -24.11
CA SER A 16 16.83 -2.80 -23.15
C SER A 16 16.36 -4.04 -23.90
N ASP A 17 17.08 -5.15 -23.72
CA ASP A 17 16.64 -6.44 -24.23
C ASP A 17 15.28 -6.81 -23.62
N ILE A 18 14.31 -7.16 -24.46
CA ILE A 18 13.03 -7.68 -24.01
C ILE A 18 13.32 -9.00 -23.29
N ILE A 19 12.85 -9.15 -22.06
CA ILE A 19 12.98 -10.41 -21.35
C ILE A 19 12.11 -11.43 -22.09
N GLU A 20 12.75 -12.31 -22.86
CA GLU A 20 12.07 -13.41 -23.53
C GLU A 20 11.61 -14.41 -22.46
N THR A 21 10.31 -14.38 -22.18
CA THR A 21 9.66 -15.34 -21.28
C THR A 21 8.61 -16.10 -22.03
N ASP A 22 8.48 -17.40 -21.75
CA ASP A 22 7.37 -18.22 -22.23
C ASP A 22 6.01 -17.79 -21.61
N TYR A 23 6.04 -16.87 -20.64
CA TYR A 23 4.86 -16.34 -19.94
C TYR A 23 4.15 -15.28 -20.79
N GLN A 24 2.87 -15.50 -21.10
CA GLN A 24 2.00 -14.51 -21.74
C GLN A 24 1.20 -13.76 -20.67
N ILE A 25 1.10 -12.44 -20.81
CA ILE A 25 0.32 -11.59 -19.89
C ILE A 25 -1.16 -12.00 -19.99
N GLY A 26 -1.76 -12.35 -18.86
CA GLY A 26 -3.17 -12.76 -18.80
C GLY A 26 -3.44 -14.26 -19.04
N GLN A 27 -2.41 -15.10 -19.22
CA GLN A 27 -2.62 -16.53 -19.49
C GLN A 27 -3.38 -17.31 -18.39
N ASP A 28 -3.30 -16.84 -17.15
CA ASP A 28 -3.98 -17.44 -15.99
C ASP A 28 -5.35 -16.81 -15.72
N ASN A 29 -5.74 -15.82 -16.51
CA ASN A 29 -6.97 -15.10 -16.30
C ASN A 29 -8.17 -15.87 -16.84
N ILE A 30 -9.29 -15.76 -16.13
CA ILE A 30 -10.56 -16.32 -16.57
C ILE A 30 -11.31 -15.21 -17.30
N GLU A 31 -11.25 -15.23 -18.63
CA GLU A 31 -12.03 -14.36 -19.49
C GLU A 31 -13.47 -14.87 -19.59
N THR A 32 -14.40 -14.22 -18.90
CA THR A 32 -15.83 -14.52 -18.95
C THR A 32 -16.58 -13.35 -19.58
N LYS A 33 -17.46 -13.62 -20.54
CA LYS A 33 -18.37 -12.60 -21.07
C LYS A 33 -19.72 -12.70 -20.36
N VAL A 34 -20.04 -11.72 -19.52
CA VAL A 34 -21.37 -11.59 -18.89
C VAL A 34 -22.15 -10.52 -19.64
N GLY A 35 -22.91 -10.94 -20.65
CA GLY A 35 -23.67 -10.02 -21.50
C GLY A 35 -22.75 -9.14 -22.38
N PRO A 36 -22.99 -7.81 -22.49
CA PRO A 36 -22.14 -6.91 -23.28
C PRO A 36 -20.80 -6.56 -22.60
N PHE A 37 -20.55 -7.04 -21.37
CA PHE A 37 -19.32 -6.74 -20.62
C PHE A 37 -18.34 -7.92 -20.70
N GLY A 38 -17.13 -7.66 -21.20
CA GLY A 38 -16.00 -8.57 -21.05
C GLY A 38 -15.44 -8.45 -19.63
N LEU A 39 -15.33 -9.57 -18.93
CA LEU A 39 -14.81 -9.66 -17.56
C LEU A 39 -13.52 -10.47 -17.62
N ASP A 40 -12.40 -9.81 -17.35
CA ASP A 40 -11.09 -10.42 -17.19
C ASP A 40 -10.81 -10.57 -15.67
N ILE A 41 -10.87 -11.80 -15.17
CA ILE A 41 -10.68 -12.11 -13.74
C ILE A 41 -9.31 -12.76 -13.53
N HIS A 42 -8.45 -12.08 -12.76
CA HIS A 42 -7.18 -12.63 -12.30
C HIS A 42 -7.41 -13.74 -11.27
N ASN A 43 -7.38 -14.99 -11.73
CA ASN A 43 -7.49 -16.18 -10.90
C ASN A 43 -6.07 -16.67 -10.56
N PRO A 44 -5.75 -17.04 -9.29
CA PRO A 44 -6.63 -17.25 -8.15
C PRO A 44 -6.82 -16.04 -7.21
N VAL A 45 -6.12 -14.93 -7.46
CA VAL A 45 -6.01 -13.80 -6.52
C VAL A 45 -7.39 -13.21 -6.18
N PHE A 46 -8.25 -13.05 -7.18
CA PHE A 46 -9.58 -12.48 -7.00
C PHE A 46 -10.44 -13.35 -6.07
N LEU A 47 -10.47 -14.67 -6.32
CA LEU A 47 -11.31 -15.59 -5.56
C LEU A 47 -10.86 -15.69 -4.10
N ILE A 48 -9.55 -15.87 -3.87
CA ILE A 48 -8.99 -16.00 -2.52
C ILE A 48 -9.22 -14.72 -1.72
N SER A 49 -8.90 -13.56 -2.30
CA SER A 49 -9.05 -12.27 -1.61
C SER A 49 -10.53 -11.96 -1.33
N GLY A 50 -11.41 -12.18 -2.31
CA GLY A 50 -12.84 -11.94 -2.15
C GLY A 50 -13.46 -12.83 -1.07
N LEU A 51 -13.16 -14.14 -1.09
CA LEU A 51 -13.64 -15.06 -0.06
C LEU A 51 -13.09 -14.73 1.33
N ALA A 52 -11.82 -14.33 1.43
CA ALA A 52 -11.22 -13.91 2.69
C ALA A 52 -11.93 -12.68 3.28
N ILE A 53 -12.24 -11.68 2.45
CA ILE A 53 -12.98 -10.48 2.88
C ILE A 53 -14.39 -10.85 3.34
N ILE A 54 -15.12 -11.66 2.56
CA ILE A 54 -16.48 -12.09 2.93
C ILE A 54 -16.47 -12.86 4.26
N ALA A 55 -15.54 -13.79 4.44
CA ALA A 55 -15.40 -14.55 5.68
C ALA A 55 -15.06 -13.64 6.87
N PHE A 56 -14.16 -12.67 6.68
CA PHE A 56 -13.80 -11.69 7.70
C PHE A 56 -14.99 -10.82 8.13
N VAL A 57 -15.73 -10.26 7.16
CA VAL A 57 -16.92 -9.46 7.43
C VAL A 57 -17.99 -10.30 8.13
N PHE A 58 -18.24 -11.51 7.65
CA PHE A 58 -19.20 -12.41 8.28
C PHE A 58 -18.84 -12.72 9.74
N TYR A 59 -17.57 -13.06 10.01
CA TYR A 59 -17.10 -13.35 11.37
C TYR A 59 -17.28 -12.16 12.32
N THR A 60 -16.88 -10.97 11.88
CA THR A 60 -16.95 -9.75 12.71
C THR A 60 -18.39 -9.32 13.01
N LEU A 61 -19.32 -9.55 12.09
CA LEU A 61 -20.74 -9.25 12.30
C LEU A 61 -21.45 -10.33 13.13
N ALA A 62 -21.10 -11.60 12.94
CA ALA A 62 -21.74 -12.71 13.66
C ALA A 62 -21.32 -12.81 15.13
N LEU A 63 -20.05 -12.48 15.44
CA LEU A 63 -19.43 -12.67 16.76
C LEU A 63 -18.62 -11.44 17.19
N PRO A 64 -19.26 -10.26 17.40
CA PRO A 64 -18.56 -8.99 17.58
C PRO A 64 -17.70 -8.93 18.86
N GLU A 65 -18.17 -9.52 19.97
CA GLU A 65 -17.42 -9.52 21.23
C GLU A 65 -16.16 -10.40 21.14
N GLN A 66 -16.28 -11.60 20.58
CA GLN A 66 -15.15 -12.50 20.40
C GLN A 66 -14.14 -11.92 19.40
N ALA A 67 -14.61 -11.31 18.32
CA ALA A 67 -13.78 -10.61 17.36
C ALA A 67 -13.02 -9.44 18.01
N GLY A 68 -13.71 -8.59 18.78
CA GLY A 68 -13.09 -7.46 19.50
C GLY A 68 -12.00 -7.90 20.47
N ASN A 69 -12.23 -8.96 21.24
CA ASN A 69 -11.25 -9.52 22.16
C ASN A 69 -10.04 -10.10 21.41
N ALA A 70 -10.27 -10.84 20.33
CA ALA A 70 -9.20 -11.38 19.50
C ALA A 70 -8.36 -10.27 18.86
N PHE A 71 -8.98 -9.24 18.28
CA PHE A 71 -8.27 -8.11 17.67
C PHE A 71 -7.48 -7.31 18.69
N SER A 72 -8.03 -7.07 19.88
CA SER A 72 -7.33 -6.37 20.96
C SER A 72 -6.10 -7.15 21.45
N ALA A 73 -6.25 -8.48 21.58
CA ALA A 73 -5.14 -9.35 21.96
C ALA A 73 -4.05 -9.37 20.88
N MET A 74 -4.42 -9.47 19.59
CA MET A 74 -3.48 -9.42 18.47
C MET A 74 -2.78 -8.07 18.38
N PHE A 75 -3.53 -6.96 18.49
CA PHE A 75 -2.96 -5.62 18.52
C PHE A 75 -1.92 -5.49 19.64
N SER A 76 -2.27 -5.90 20.85
CA SER A 76 -1.35 -5.87 22.00
C SER A 76 -0.13 -6.76 21.80
N PHE A 77 -0.29 -7.94 21.19
CA PHE A 77 0.81 -8.85 20.91
C PHE A 77 1.79 -8.26 19.88
N VAL A 78 1.26 -7.71 18.78
CA VAL A 78 2.04 -7.11 17.71
C VAL A 78 2.78 -5.88 18.21
N THR A 79 2.09 -4.96 18.88
CA THR A 79 2.69 -3.73 19.41
C THR A 79 3.72 -4.01 20.50
N LYS A 80 3.60 -5.06 21.32
CA LYS A 80 4.61 -5.38 22.34
C LYS A 80 5.81 -6.15 21.78
N SER A 81 5.59 -7.03 20.80
CA SER A 81 6.64 -7.95 20.32
C SER A 81 7.39 -7.41 19.09
N PHE A 82 6.71 -6.63 18.24
CA PHE A 82 7.23 -6.16 16.96
C PHE A 82 7.48 -4.64 16.90
N ASP A 83 7.36 -3.89 18.01
CA ASP A 83 7.62 -2.44 18.03
C ASP A 83 8.98 -2.07 17.43
N TRP A 84 10.04 -2.76 17.88
CA TRP A 84 11.40 -2.54 17.38
C TRP A 84 11.53 -2.82 15.89
N PHE A 85 10.75 -3.77 15.35
CA PHE A 85 10.76 -4.12 13.95
C PHE A 85 10.08 -3.03 13.12
N PHE A 86 8.93 -2.50 13.57
CA PHE A 86 8.26 -1.39 12.89
C PHE A 86 9.11 -0.12 12.89
N LEU A 87 9.66 0.27 14.04
CA LEU A 87 10.54 1.45 14.14
C LEU A 87 11.84 1.26 13.35
N GLY A 88 12.44 0.07 13.42
CA GLY A 88 13.63 -0.28 12.67
C GLY A 88 13.40 -0.25 11.16
N ALA A 89 12.32 -0.88 10.68
CA ALA A 89 11.96 -0.91 9.27
C ALA A 89 11.68 0.49 8.72
N ALA A 90 10.93 1.33 9.45
CA ALA A 90 10.67 2.71 9.06
C ALA A 90 11.97 3.51 8.88
N ASN A 91 12.90 3.40 9.84
CA ASN A 91 14.21 4.04 9.75
C ASN A 91 15.04 3.50 8.58
N ILE A 92 15.02 2.19 8.35
CA ILE A 92 15.72 1.57 7.21
C ILE A 92 15.17 2.09 5.89
N PHE A 93 13.86 2.20 5.72
CA PHE A 93 13.27 2.75 4.48
C PHE A 93 13.66 4.22 4.26
N VAL A 94 13.65 5.05 5.31
CA VAL A 94 14.11 6.45 5.21
C VAL A 94 15.57 6.51 4.79
N LEU A 95 16.45 5.75 5.46
CA LEU A 95 17.88 5.70 5.13
C LEU A 95 18.12 5.15 3.73
N PHE A 96 17.35 4.14 3.32
CA PHE A 96 17.43 3.57 1.98
C PHE A 96 17.03 4.58 0.90
N CYS A 97 15.93 5.32 1.09
CA CYS A 97 15.54 6.40 0.18
C CYS A 97 16.60 7.50 0.08
N LEU A 98 17.18 7.91 1.21
CA LEU A 98 18.29 8.88 1.23
C LEU A 98 19.55 8.33 0.52
N LEU A 99 19.86 7.05 0.73
CA LEU A 99 20.95 6.38 0.02
C LEU A 99 20.71 6.39 -1.48
N LEU A 100 19.50 6.06 -1.96
CA LEU A 100 19.16 6.11 -3.38
C LEU A 100 19.36 7.49 -4.00
N ILE A 101 19.07 8.57 -3.25
CA ILE A 101 19.29 9.96 -3.70
C ILE A 101 20.78 10.26 -3.92
N VAL A 102 21.66 9.81 -3.02
CA VAL A 102 23.10 10.13 -3.06
C VAL A 102 23.90 9.20 -3.97
N THR A 103 23.44 7.95 -4.11
CA THR A 103 24.12 6.92 -4.90
C THR A 103 23.86 7.07 -6.40
N PRO A 104 24.73 6.52 -7.27
CA PRO A 104 24.58 6.62 -8.72
C PRO A 104 23.27 6.03 -9.25
N VAL A 105 22.61 5.14 -8.49
CA VAL A 105 21.32 4.55 -8.88
C VAL A 105 20.17 5.57 -8.89
N GLY A 106 20.26 6.67 -8.15
CA GLY A 106 19.27 7.75 -8.20
C GLY A 106 19.23 8.51 -9.53
N LYS A 107 20.23 8.32 -10.40
CA LYS A 107 20.27 8.92 -11.75
C LYS A 107 19.56 8.06 -12.79
N VAL A 108 19.19 6.83 -12.45
CA VAL A 108 18.52 5.91 -13.38
C VAL A 108 17.10 6.41 -13.64
N ARG A 109 16.76 6.59 -14.91
CA ARG A 109 15.40 6.97 -15.33
C ARG A 109 14.49 5.74 -15.36
N LEU A 110 13.31 5.87 -14.79
CA LEU A 110 12.27 4.84 -14.84
C LEU A 110 11.55 4.97 -16.19
N GLY A 111 11.54 3.90 -17.00
CA GLY A 111 10.94 3.90 -18.35
C GLY A 111 11.95 3.85 -19.50
N GLY A 112 13.25 3.76 -19.24
CA GLY A 112 14.29 3.64 -20.26
C GLY A 112 15.29 4.79 -20.25
N VAL A 113 16.37 4.64 -21.02
CA VAL A 113 17.47 5.62 -21.06
C VAL A 113 17.03 6.97 -21.66
N ASP A 114 16.12 6.93 -22.62
CA ASP A 114 15.61 8.11 -23.35
C ASP A 114 14.26 8.60 -22.84
N ALA A 115 13.73 7.99 -21.76
CA ALA A 115 12.43 8.36 -21.21
C ALA A 115 12.39 9.84 -20.79
N SER A 116 11.29 10.51 -21.16
CA SER A 116 10.93 11.87 -20.73
C SER A 116 9.72 11.85 -19.80
N PRO A 117 9.59 12.79 -18.85
CA PRO A 117 8.41 12.86 -18.00
C PRO A 117 7.13 13.13 -18.78
N ASP A 118 6.09 12.32 -18.56
CA ASP A 118 4.77 12.50 -19.19
C ASP A 118 4.01 13.72 -18.64
N TYR A 119 4.33 14.12 -17.40
CA TYR A 119 3.69 15.22 -16.69
C TYR A 119 4.67 16.35 -16.40
N SER A 120 4.16 17.58 -16.39
CA SER A 120 4.94 18.74 -15.94
C SER A 120 5.32 18.60 -14.46
N TYR A 121 6.42 19.23 -14.03
CA TYR A 121 6.86 19.18 -12.63
C TYR A 121 5.77 19.59 -11.62
N ILE A 122 5.00 20.64 -11.95
CA ILE A 122 3.89 21.09 -11.10
C ILE A 122 2.77 20.06 -11.06
N GLY A 123 2.42 19.48 -12.21
CA GLY A 123 1.40 18.43 -12.30
C GLY A 123 1.79 17.19 -11.51
N TRP A 124 3.03 16.74 -11.65
CA TRP A 124 3.58 15.61 -10.90
C TRP A 124 3.57 15.85 -9.39
N PHE A 125 4.02 17.04 -8.94
CA PHE A 125 4.01 17.39 -7.52
C PHE A 125 2.59 17.43 -6.94
N ALA A 126 1.63 17.98 -7.70
CA ALA A 126 0.22 17.99 -7.31
C ALA A 126 -0.35 16.57 -7.16
N MET A 127 0.01 15.64 -8.06
CA MET A 127 -0.41 14.23 -7.96
C MET A 127 0.16 13.54 -6.72
N LEU A 128 1.43 13.79 -6.37
CA LEU A 128 2.02 13.26 -5.13
C LEU A 128 1.29 13.78 -3.88
N PHE A 129 0.96 15.07 -3.86
CA PHE A 129 0.22 15.66 -2.75
C PHE A 129 -1.19 15.09 -2.64
N ALA A 130 -1.90 14.94 -3.77
CA ALA A 130 -3.23 14.34 -3.80
C ALA A 130 -3.22 12.88 -3.33
N ALA A 131 -2.21 12.09 -3.72
CA ALA A 131 -2.05 10.71 -3.27
C ALA A 131 -1.74 10.60 -1.76
N GLY A 132 -1.00 11.56 -1.20
CA GLY A 132 -0.64 11.58 0.23
C GLY A 132 -1.72 12.12 1.17
N MET A 133 -2.62 12.97 0.67
CA MET A 133 -3.69 13.59 1.46
C MET A 133 -4.86 12.63 1.69
N GLY A 134 -4.77 11.81 2.74
CA GLY A 134 -5.82 10.87 3.13
C GLY A 134 -6.80 11.40 4.19
N ILE A 135 -7.85 10.61 4.46
CA ILE A 135 -8.80 10.87 5.57
C ILE A 135 -8.09 10.97 6.95
N GLY A 136 -6.92 10.34 7.08
CA GLY A 136 -6.10 10.42 8.28
C GLY A 136 -5.75 11.85 8.68
N LEU A 137 -5.44 12.73 7.73
CA LEU A 137 -5.12 14.14 8.04
C LEU A 137 -6.36 14.91 8.54
N MET A 138 -7.54 14.59 8.02
CA MET A 138 -8.79 15.22 8.45
C MET A 138 -9.17 14.83 9.87
N PHE A 139 -8.88 13.59 10.28
CA PHE A 139 -9.20 13.09 11.61
C PHE A 139 -8.09 13.39 12.62
N TYR A 140 -6.86 12.95 12.32
CA TYR A 140 -5.72 13.05 13.23
C TYR A 140 -5.02 14.41 13.19
N GLY A 141 -5.19 15.22 12.15
CA GLY A 141 -4.51 16.50 12.02
C GLY A 141 -4.83 17.52 13.13
N VAL A 142 -6.01 17.41 13.75
CA VAL A 142 -6.38 18.21 14.93
C VAL A 142 -6.35 17.38 16.21
N SER A 143 -6.80 16.12 16.17
CA SER A 143 -6.92 15.31 17.38
C SER A 143 -5.55 14.97 17.98
N GLU A 144 -4.56 14.61 17.16
CA GLU A 144 -3.26 14.16 17.64
C GLU A 144 -2.46 15.29 18.33
N PRO A 145 -2.35 16.51 17.75
CA PRO A 145 -1.71 17.63 18.47
C PRO A 145 -2.42 18.01 19.76
N MET A 146 -3.75 17.98 19.78
CA MET A 146 -4.53 18.35 20.95
C MET A 146 -4.37 17.31 22.08
N THR A 147 -4.40 16.02 21.73
CA THR A 147 -4.15 14.94 22.69
C THR A 147 -2.73 15.04 23.25
N HIS A 148 -1.70 15.13 22.40
CA HIS A 148 -0.33 15.26 22.87
C HIS A 148 -0.07 16.50 23.70
N PHE A 149 -0.70 17.64 23.36
CA PHE A 149 -0.61 18.86 24.17
C PHE A 149 -1.25 18.68 25.55
N SER A 150 -2.48 18.15 25.60
CA SER A 150 -3.20 17.87 26.85
C SER A 150 -2.40 16.93 27.74
N THR A 151 -1.88 15.86 27.16
CA THR A 151 -1.08 14.85 27.83
C THR A 151 0.24 15.40 28.35
N ALA A 152 1.00 16.16 27.54
CA ALA A 152 2.26 16.75 27.94
C ALA A 152 2.10 17.71 29.14
N MET A 153 0.95 18.39 29.23
CA MET A 153 0.61 19.31 30.33
C MET A 153 -0.01 18.62 31.55
N GLY A 154 -0.69 17.49 31.36
CA GLY A 154 -1.42 16.74 32.40
C GLY A 154 -0.55 15.80 33.24
N GLY A 155 0.69 15.54 32.82
CA GLY A 155 1.56 14.53 33.44
C GLY A 155 1.12 13.10 33.10
N THR A 156 1.89 12.10 33.54
CA THR A 156 1.61 10.69 33.22
C THR A 156 0.28 10.25 33.82
N THR A 157 -0.75 10.06 32.99
CA THR A 157 -2.02 9.44 33.39
C THR A 157 -1.92 7.93 33.19
N VAL A 158 -2.29 7.18 34.23
CA VAL A 158 -2.32 5.72 34.21
C VAL A 158 -3.71 5.28 34.61
N GLU A 159 -4.43 4.65 33.69
CA GLU A 159 -5.74 4.06 33.94
C GLU A 159 -5.62 2.53 33.82
N ASN A 160 -6.07 1.80 34.85
CA ASN A 160 -5.98 0.33 34.91
C ASN A 160 -4.56 -0.25 34.68
N GLY A 161 -3.52 0.45 35.14
CA GLY A 161 -2.12 0.00 35.02
C GLY A 161 -1.52 0.15 33.62
N VAL A 162 -2.25 0.76 32.69
CA VAL A 162 -1.76 1.13 31.36
C VAL A 162 -1.56 2.64 31.36
N ARG A 163 -0.38 3.09 30.94
CA ARG A 163 -0.11 4.50 30.67
C ARG A 163 -1.11 4.92 29.58
N THR A 164 -2.05 5.82 29.83
CA THR A 164 -3.05 6.25 28.82
C THR A 164 -2.74 7.64 28.28
N ASP A 165 -1.51 8.08 28.50
CA ASP A 165 -1.03 9.42 28.22
C ASP A 165 -0.33 9.45 26.84
N TRP A 166 -0.96 8.84 25.86
CA TRP A 166 -0.65 9.06 24.44
C TRP A 166 -1.70 9.98 23.84
#